data_AF-A0A2E9IQZ2-F1
#
_entry.id   AF-A0A2E9IQZ2-F1
#
_cell.length_a   1.000
_cell.length_b   1.000
_cell.length_c   1.000
_cell.angle_alpha   90.00
_cell.angle_beta   90.00
_cell.angle_gamma   90.00
#
_symmetry.space_group_name_H-M   'P 1'
#
loop_
_entity.id
_entity.type
_entity.pdbx_description
1 polymer ?
#
loop_
_entity_poly.entity_id
_entity_poly.type
_entity_poly.pdbx_seq_one_letter_code
_entity_poly.pdbx_strand_id
1 'polypeptide(L)' 'MDKLDEKTDYSECTWAGAEAAQLRKWRGLTLQEKLKANEEMGKTADYMIQQRSEQGLPYIDPDTGECVR' A
#
# COMPACT_ATOMS: atom_id res chain seq x y z
N MET A 1 -8.58 35.92 19.46
CA MET A 1 -9.45 34.82 19.00
C MET A 1 -9.11 34.65 17.53
N ASP A 2 -8.19 33.73 17.24
CA ASP A 2 -7.75 33.49 15.87
C ASP A 2 -8.93 32.96 15.05
N LYS A 3 -9.18 33.61 13.92
CA LYS A 3 -10.20 33.20 12.97
C LYS A 3 -9.77 31.86 12.39
N LEU A 4 -10.51 30.80 12.70
CA LEU A 4 -10.37 29.52 12.04
C LEU A 4 -10.49 29.75 10.52
N ASP A 5 -9.43 29.39 9.81
CA ASP A 5 -9.28 29.54 8.37
C ASP A 5 -10.37 28.72 7.66
N GLU A 6 -11.41 29.39 7.17
CA GLU A 6 -12.57 28.79 6.48
C GLU A 6 -12.18 28.06 5.17
N LYS A 7 -10.89 28.08 4.77
CA LYS A 7 -10.40 27.49 3.52
C LYS A 7 -9.70 26.15 3.66
N THR A 8 -9.42 25.66 4.85
CA THR A 8 -8.69 24.39 4.99
C THR A 8 -9.67 23.22 4.91
N ASP A 9 -9.65 22.52 3.78
CA ASP A 9 -10.42 21.28 3.59
C ASP A 9 -9.72 20.13 4.34
N TYR A 10 -10.28 19.77 5.49
CA TYR A 10 -9.82 18.64 6.31
C TYR A 10 -10.54 17.32 5.97
N SER A 11 -11.29 17.26 4.86
CA SER A 11 -12.04 16.04 4.51
C SER A 11 -11.13 14.81 4.40
N GLU A 12 -9.93 14.98 3.85
CA GLU A 12 -8.92 13.93 3.71
C GLU A 12 -8.17 13.59 5.01
N CYS A 13 -8.37 14.35 6.09
CA CYS A 13 -7.81 14.06 7.42
C CYS A 13 -8.63 13.01 8.20
N THR A 14 -9.75 12.55 7.63
CA THR A 14 -10.51 11.42 8.15
C THR A 14 -10.13 10.13 7.41
N TRP A 15 -10.30 8.96 8.05
CA TRP A 15 -10.05 7.68 7.39
C TRP A 15 -10.84 7.53 6.09
N ALA A 16 -12.15 7.83 6.13
CA ALA A 16 -13.03 7.74 4.97
C ALA A 16 -12.63 8.72 3.86
N GLY A 17 -12.19 9.94 4.22
CA GLY A 17 -11.74 10.91 3.24
C GLY A 17 -10.40 10.52 2.59
N ALA A 18 -9.44 10.05 3.39
CA ALA A 18 -8.16 9.54 2.89
C ALA A 18 -8.36 8.33 1.96
N GLU A 19 -9.25 7.41 2.33
CA GLU A 19 -9.63 6.27 1.49
C GLU A 19 -10.25 6.73 0.16
N ALA A 20 -11.21 7.65 0.20
CA ALA A 20 -11.84 8.18 -1.01
C ALA A 20 -10.83 8.93 -1.91
N ALA A 21 -9.91 9.69 -1.33
CA ALA A 21 -8.84 10.39 -2.03
C ALA A 21 -7.89 9.42 -2.73
N GLN A 22 -7.48 8.37 -2.02
CA GLN A 22 -6.65 7.30 -2.57
C GLN A 22 -7.37 6.61 -3.74
N LEU A 23 -8.65 6.26 -3.59
CA LEU A 23 -9.43 5.65 -4.67
C LEU A 23 -9.53 6.55 -5.91
N ARG A 24 -9.70 7.87 -5.75
CA ARG A 24 -9.67 8.82 -6.88
C ARG A 24 -8.33 8.76 -7.61
N LYS A 25 -7.21 8.78 -6.86
CA LYS A 25 -5.86 8.69 -7.42
C LYS A 25 -5.67 7.39 -8.20
N TRP A 26 -6.05 6.25 -7.62
CA TRP A 26 -5.92 4.93 -8.26
C TRP A 26 -6.80 4.77 -9.51
N ARG A 27 -7.99 5.35 -9.52
CA ARG A 27 -8.87 5.36 -10.70
C ARG A 27 -8.25 6.12 -11.87
N GLY A 28 -7.48 7.16 -11.61
CA GLY A 28 -6.80 7.96 -12.63
C GLY A 28 -5.57 7.30 -13.25
N LEU A 29 -5.04 6.23 -12.67
CA LEU A 29 -3.86 5.54 -13.18
C LEU A 29 -4.15 4.77 -14.48
N THR A 30 -3.19 4.83 -15.39
CA THR A 30 -3.15 3.99 -16.59
C THR A 30 -2.93 2.51 -16.23
N LEU A 31 -3.23 1.62 -17.18
CA LEU A 31 -2.95 0.19 -17.01
C LEU A 31 -1.45 -0.05 -16.75
N GLN A 32 -0.57 0.65 -17.46
CA GLN A 32 0.87 0.51 -17.30
C GLN A 32 1.33 0.87 -15.88
N GLU A 33 0.83 1.98 -15.33
CA GLU A 33 1.17 2.40 -13.96
C GLU A 33 0.67 1.40 -12.92
N LYS A 34 -0.53 0.82 -13.12
CA LYS A 34 -1.07 -0.23 -12.25
C LYS A 34 -0.21 -1.49 -12.30
N LEU A 35 0.21 -1.92 -13.49
CA LEU A 35 1.11 -3.07 -13.64
C LEU A 35 2.47 -2.81 -12.97
N LYS A 36 3.03 -1.62 -13.14
CA LYS A 36 4.27 -1.23 -12.47
C LYS A 36 4.15 -1.26 -10.95
N ALA A 37 3.05 -0.75 -10.40
CA ALA A 37 2.78 -0.81 -8.96
C ALA A 37 2.70 -2.26 -8.47
N ASN A 38 2.05 -3.15 -9.22
CA ASN A 38 1.99 -4.58 -8.88
C ASN A 38 3.38 -5.23 -8.91
N GLU A 39 4.21 -4.92 -9.90
CA GLU A 39 5.60 -5.42 -9.96
C GLU A 39 6.44 -4.94 -8.77
N GLU A 40 6.30 -3.68 -8.37
CA GLU A 40 7.00 -3.12 -7.20
C GLU A 40 6.52 -3.77 -5.89
N MET A 41 5.22 -4.07 -5.77
CA MET A 41 4.69 -4.83 -4.64
C MET A 41 5.25 -6.25 -4.59
N GLY A 42 5.34 -6.95 -5.73
CA GLY A 42 5.95 -8.28 -5.83
C GLY A 42 7.41 -8.28 -5.33
N LYS A 43 8.23 -7.36 -5.84
CA LYS A 43 9.64 -7.21 -5.40
C LYS A 43 9.76 -6.95 -3.89
N THR A 44 8.83 -6.16 -3.34
CA THR A 44 8.80 -5.87 -1.91
C THR A 44 8.43 -7.12 -1.11
N ALA A 45 7.47 -7.91 -1.58
CA ALA A 45 7.10 -9.18 -0.96
C ALA A 45 8.27 -10.17 -0.96
N ASP A 46 8.96 -10.33 -2.09
CA ASP A 46 10.14 -11.19 -2.22
C ASP A 46 11.25 -10.79 -1.24
N TYR A 47 11.53 -9.48 -1.15
CA TYR A 47 12.50 -8.97 -0.18
C TYR A 47 12.12 -9.32 1.26
N MET A 48 10.85 -9.17 1.63
CA MET A 48 10.39 -9.49 2.99
C MET A 48 10.46 -10.99 3.27
N ILE A 49 10.12 -11.84 2.30
CA ILE A 49 10.27 -13.29 2.39
C ILE A 49 11.74 -13.66 2.63
N GLN A 50 12.65 -13.11 1.83
CA GLN A 50 14.09 -13.35 1.97
C GLN A 50 14.59 -12.96 3.36
N GLN A 51 14.21 -11.78 3.86
CA GLN A 51 14.58 -11.33 5.21
C GLN A 51 14.07 -12.26 6.31
N ARG A 52 12.83 -12.77 6.17
CA ARG A 52 12.26 -13.71 7.13
C ARG A 52 12.98 -15.06 7.08
N SER A 53 13.29 -15.55 5.88
CA SER A 53 14.07 -16.77 5.69
C SER A 53 15.44 -16.67 6.34
N GLU A 54 16.16 -15.56 6.16
CA GLU A 54 17.47 -15.32 6.77
C GLU A 54 17.42 -15.28 8.31
N GLN A 55 16.29 -14.84 8.87
CA GLN A 55 16.06 -14.76 10.32
C GLN A 55 15.47 -16.06 10.90
N GLY A 56 15.22 -17.09 10.08
CA GLY A 56 14.54 -18.31 10.52
C GLY A 56 13.11 -18.06 11.00
N LEU A 57 12.45 -17.03 10.44
CA LEU A 57 11.07 -16.68 10.75
C LEU A 57 10.12 -17.26 9.71
N PRO A 58 8.94 -17.74 10.12
CA PRO A 58 7.98 -18.32 9.18
C PRO A 58 7.51 -17.33 8.12
N TYR A 59 7.37 -17.74 6.87
CA TYR A 59 6.86 -16.91 5.77
C TYR A 59 5.90 -17.70 4.88
N ILE A 60 5.10 -17.01 4.06
CA ILE A 60 4.22 -17.66 3.08
C ILE A 60 4.97 -17.79 1.76
N ASP A 61 5.04 -19.00 1.23
CA ASP A 61 5.55 -19.27 -0.10
C ASP A 61 4.56 -18.72 -1.14
N PRO A 62 4.98 -17.80 -2.03
CA PRO A 62 4.10 -17.19 -3.02
C PRO A 62 3.63 -18.14 -4.11
N ASP A 63 4.35 -19.24 -4.38
CA ASP A 63 4.03 -20.20 -5.44
C ASP A 63 3.05 -21.27 -4.96
N THR A 64 3.17 -21.69 -3.71
CA THR A 64 2.35 -22.78 -3.12
C THR A 64 1.26 -22.28 -2.18
N GLY A 65 1.41 -21.08 -1.62
CA GLY A 65 0.54 -20.53 -0.58
C GLY A 65 0.75 -21.16 0.80
N GLU A 66 1.73 -22.05 0.95
CA GLU A 66 2.03 -22.73 2.21
C GLU A 66 2.88 -21.86 3.14
N CYS A 67 2.76 -22.10 4.45
CA CYS A 67 3.59 -21.44 5.46
C CYS A 67 4.88 -22.24 5.70
N VAL A 68 6.01 -21.70 5.25
CA VAL A 68 7.36 -22.21 5.51
C VAL A 68 7.77 -21.76 6.91
N ARG A 69 8.31 -22.66 7.74
CA ARG A 69 8.70 -22.40 9.13
C ARG A 69 10.19 -22.58 9.36
#